data_AF-A0A3D0VKY2-F1
#
_entry.id   AF-A0A3D0VKY2-F1
#
_cell.length_a   1.000
_cell.length_b   1.000
_cell.length_c   1.000
_cell.angle_alpha   90.00
_cell.angle_beta   90.00
_cell.angle_gamma   90.00
#
_symmetry.space_group_name_H-M   'P 1'
#
loop_
_entity.id
_entity.type
_entity.pdbx_description
1 polymer ?
#
loop_
_entity_poly.entity_id
_entity_poly.type
_entity_poly.pdbx_seq_one_letter_code
_entity_poly.pdbx_strand_id
1 'polypeptide(L)'
;MNILTQHIDQINKLCESNSVRNLFSFGSVNSNKFTIKSDIDLVVEIDDNDPISYAEKYFNLKFKLEELLHRRIDLLEQKAIRNRFLKSEIDRTKVIVYGKSNADLA
;
A
#
# COMPACT_ATOMS: atom_id res chain seq x y z
N MET A 1 13.86 8.24 -9.88
CA MET A 1 13.35 8.59 -8.55
C MET A 1 11.96 7.99 -8.44
N ASN A 2 11.69 7.16 -7.44
CA ASN A 2 10.41 6.44 -7.33
C ASN A 2 9.29 7.45 -6.97
N ILE A 3 8.17 7.41 -7.70
CA ILE A 3 7.00 8.29 -7.50
C ILE A 3 6.50 8.23 -6.05
N LEU A 4 6.60 7.07 -5.40
CA LEU A 4 6.22 6.90 -4.00
C LEU A 4 7.12 7.70 -3.06
N THR A 5 8.44 7.72 -3.30
CA THR A 5 9.41 8.46 -2.48
C THR A 5 9.22 9.97 -2.60
N GLN A 6 8.75 10.46 -3.75
CA GLN A 6 8.49 11.89 -3.96
C GLN A 6 7.30 12.43 -3.15
N HIS A 7 6.38 11.55 -2.74
CA HIS A 7 5.17 11.90 -2.01
C HIS A 7 5.11 11.23 -0.62
N ILE A 8 6.26 10.82 -0.09
CA ILE A 8 6.31 9.95 1.09
C ILE A 8 5.65 10.59 2.32
N ASP A 9 5.83 11.89 2.52
CA ASP A 9 5.22 12.61 3.65
C ASP A 9 3.70 12.66 3.55
N GLN A 10 3.16 12.86 2.34
CA GLN A 10 1.73 12.84 2.10
C GLN A 10 1.17 11.42 2.26
N ILE A 11 1.88 10.40 1.74
CA ILE A 11 1.49 9.00 1.91
C ILE A 11 1.45 8.62 3.39
N ASN A 12 2.44 9.04 4.19
CA ASN A 12 2.48 8.79 5.63
C ASN A 12 1.25 9.39 6.33
N LYS A 13 0.90 10.65 6.04
CA LYS A 13 -0.30 11.31 6.59
C LYS A 13 -1.60 10.60 6.18
N LEU A 14 -1.69 10.13 4.93
CA LEU A 14 -2.82 9.33 4.47
C LEU A 14 -2.90 8.00 5.21
N CYS A 15 -1.78 7.33 5.45
CA CYS A 15 -1.72 6.08 6.19
C CYS A 15 -2.14 6.27 7.65
N GLU A 16 -1.62 7.30 8.32
CA GLU A 16 -1.97 7.66 9.70
C GLU A 16 -3.46 7.94 9.86
N SER A 17 -4.02 8.82 9.01
CA SER A 17 -5.43 9.20 9.06
C SER A 17 -6.41 8.06 8.76
N ASN A 18 -5.95 7.00 8.07
CA ASN A 18 -6.74 5.81 7.75
C ASN A 18 -6.44 4.61 8.63
N SER A 19 -5.73 4.79 9.76
CA SER A 19 -5.36 3.68 10.66
C SER A 19 -4.62 2.54 9.96
N VAL A 20 -3.84 2.85 8.92
CA VAL A 20 -2.99 1.86 8.27
C VAL A 20 -1.92 1.41 9.26
N ARG A 21 -1.77 0.09 9.39
CA ARG A 21 -0.66 -0.53 10.13
C ARG A 21 0.58 -0.60 9.25
N ASN A 22 0.41 -1.17 8.05
CA ASN A 22 1.48 -1.34 7.06
C ASN A 22 0.96 -1.07 5.65
N LEU A 23 1.79 -0.43 4.83
CA LEU A 23 1.61 -0.26 3.39
C LEU A 23 2.88 -0.71 2.69
N PHE A 24 2.74 -1.62 1.73
CA PHE A 24 3.84 -2.09 0.90
C PHE A 24 3.54 -1.81 -0.56
N SER A 25 4.58 -1.51 -1.34
CA SER A 25 4.50 -1.54 -2.81
C SER A 25 5.01 -2.87 -3.32
N PHE A 26 4.45 -3.38 -4.41
CA PHE A 26 4.93 -4.61 -5.07
C PHE A 26 4.84 -4.48 -6.60
N GLY A 27 5.17 -5.54 -7.34
CA GLY A 27 4.98 -5.55 -8.78
C GLY A 27 5.88 -4.56 -9.53
N SER A 28 5.33 -3.94 -10.58
CA SER A 28 6.15 -3.23 -11.56
C SER A 28 6.80 -1.96 -11.00
N VAL A 29 6.15 -1.28 -10.03
CA VAL A 29 6.60 -0.02 -9.41
C VAL A 29 7.95 -0.14 -8.68
N ASN A 30 8.33 -1.36 -8.28
CA ASN A 30 9.61 -1.64 -7.64
C ASN A 30 10.71 -2.02 -8.65
N SER A 31 10.46 -1.93 -9.95
CA SER A 31 11.37 -2.43 -10.99
C SER A 31 11.54 -1.44 -12.14
N ASN A 32 12.53 -1.70 -13.00
CA ASN A 32 12.78 -0.93 -14.21
C ASN A 32 11.69 -1.11 -15.29
N LYS A 33 10.68 -1.95 -15.05
CA LYS A 33 9.54 -2.17 -15.95
C LYS A 33 8.40 -1.18 -15.69
N PHE A 34 8.51 -0.33 -14.67
CA PHE A 34 7.52 0.71 -14.39
C PHE A 34 7.51 1.77 -15.51
N THR A 35 6.34 2.03 -16.08
CA THR A 35 6.17 2.99 -17.18
C THR A 35 5.12 4.03 -16.83
N ILE A 36 4.99 5.05 -17.68
CA ILE A 36 3.93 6.07 -17.55
C ILE A 36 2.51 5.50 -17.62
N LYS A 37 2.32 4.29 -18.17
CA LYS A 37 1.02 3.62 -18.27
C LYS A 37 0.76 2.61 -17.15
N SER A 38 1.76 2.35 -16.31
CA SER A 38 1.66 1.39 -15.22
C SER A 38 0.76 1.93 -14.10
N ASP A 39 -0.04 1.05 -13.52
CA ASP A 39 -0.63 1.22 -12.20
C ASP A 39 0.43 1.06 -11.10
N ILE A 40 0.07 1.50 -9.91
CA ILE A 40 0.87 1.34 -8.70
C ILE A 40 0.22 0.25 -7.85
N ASP A 41 0.90 -0.87 -7.74
CA ASP A 41 0.45 -2.03 -6.98
C ASP A 41 0.85 -1.88 -5.51
N LEU A 42 -0.13 -1.91 -4.61
CA LEU A 42 0.03 -1.73 -3.17
C LEU A 42 -0.67 -2.84 -2.38
N VAL A 43 -0.07 -3.25 -1.27
CA VAL A 43 -0.71 -4.09 -0.25
C VAL A 43 -0.86 -3.31 1.03
N VAL A 44 -2.08 -3.28 1.56
CA VAL A 44 -2.43 -2.57 2.79
C VAL A 44 -2.87 -3.53 3.89
N GLU A 45 -2.49 -3.18 5.11
CA GLU A 45 -3.02 -3.73 6.35
C GLU A 45 -3.59 -2.56 7.17
N ILE A 46 -4.91 -2.53 7.36
CA ILE A 46 -5.61 -1.51 8.15
C ILE A 46 -5.93 -2.09 9.53
N ASP A 47 -5.64 -1.34 10.58
CA ASP A 47 -5.94 -1.69 11.96
C ASP A 47 -7.35 -1.25 12.34
N ASP A 48 -8.34 -1.97 11.81
CA ASP A 48 -9.75 -1.78 12.14
C ASP A 48 -10.52 -3.11 12.05
N ASN A 49 -11.42 -3.33 13.00
CA ASN A 49 -12.25 -4.52 13.09
C ASN A 49 -13.72 -4.25 12.72
N ASP A 50 -14.16 -2.98 12.67
CA ASP A 50 -15.50 -2.64 12.22
C ASP A 50 -15.57 -2.70 10.68
N PRO A 51 -16.44 -3.54 10.08
CA PRO A 51 -16.46 -3.73 8.63
C PRO A 51 -16.80 -2.46 7.84
N ILE A 52 -17.66 -1.60 8.38
CA ILE A 52 -18.10 -0.38 7.70
C ILE A 52 -16.97 0.65 7.73
N SER A 53 -16.42 0.94 8.91
CA SER A 53 -15.30 1.88 9.05
C SER A 53 -14.05 1.39 8.30
N TYR A 54 -13.80 0.08 8.31
CA TYR A 54 -12.71 -0.53 7.54
C TYR A 54 -12.87 -0.25 6.04
N ALA A 55 -14.07 -0.46 5.48
CA ALA A 55 -14.34 -0.21 4.07
C ALA A 55 -14.19 1.28 3.73
N GLU A 56 -14.68 2.17 4.57
CA GLU A 56 -14.52 3.62 4.40
C GLU A 56 -13.03 4.02 4.37
N LYS A 57 -12.23 3.55 5.34
CA LYS A 57 -10.78 3.80 5.40
C LYS A 57 -10.07 3.25 4.17
N TYR A 58 -10.42 2.04 3.74
CA TYR A 58 -9.84 1.41 2.55
C TYR A 58 -10.09 2.24 1.28
N PHE A 59 -11.35 2.62 1.01
CA PHE A 59 -11.67 3.39 -0.19
C PHE A 59 -11.15 4.83 -0.11
N ASN A 60 -11.22 5.48 1.05
CA ASN A 60 -10.64 6.81 1.26
C ASN A 60 -9.12 6.80 0.99
N LEU A 61 -8.39 5.80 1.51
CA LEU A 61 -6.96 5.64 1.24
C LEU A 61 -6.70 5.45 -0.25
N LYS A 62 -7.42 4.52 -0.89
CA LYS A 62 -7.25 4.22 -2.32
C LYS A 62 -7.43 5.47 -3.18
N PHE A 63 -8.56 6.17 -3.03
CA PHE A 63 -8.88 7.31 -3.89
C PHE A 63 -7.95 8.50 -3.64
N LYS A 64 -7.55 8.76 -2.39
CA LYS A 64 -6.58 9.82 -2.10
C LYS A 64 -5.18 9.52 -2.61
N LEU A 65 -4.77 8.25 -2.64
CA LEU A 65 -3.51 7.85 -3.28
C LEU A 65 -3.59 8.02 -4.80
N GLU A 66 -4.72 7.68 -5.44
CA GLU A 66 -4.93 7.91 -6.87
C GLU A 66 -4.86 9.40 -7.22
N GLU A 67 -5.50 10.25 -6.41
CA GLU A 67 -5.47 11.71 -6.55
C GLU A 67 -4.06 12.26 -6.36
N LEU A 68 -3.36 11.86 -5.29
CA LEU A 68 -2.03 12.34 -4.94
C LEU A 68 -0.98 11.97 -6.00
N LEU A 69 -1.04 10.75 -6.52
CA LEU A 69 -0.01 10.20 -7.40
C LEU A 69 -0.37 10.37 -8.89
N HIS A 70 -1.59 10.84 -9.20
CA HIS A 70 -2.13 10.96 -10.55
C HIS A 70 -1.96 9.66 -11.37
N ARG A 71 -2.14 8.53 -10.69
CA ARG A 71 -2.00 7.17 -11.23
C ARG A 71 -3.07 6.28 -10.65
N ARG A 72 -3.48 5.28 -11.42
CA ARG A 72 -4.35 4.21 -10.92
C ARG A 72 -3.64 3.45 -9.82
N ILE A 73 -4.35 3.13 -8.75
CA ILE A 73 -3.85 2.29 -7.66
C ILE A 73 -4.55 0.94 -7.71
N ASP A 74 -3.77 -0.14 -7.78
CA ASP A 74 -4.25 -1.47 -7.42
C ASP A 74 -3.93 -1.72 -5.94
N LEU A 75 -4.94 -1.55 -5.09
CA LEU A 75 -4.81 -1.73 -3.65
C LEU A 75 -5.33 -3.13 -3.31
N LEU A 76 -4.51 -3.94 -2.65
CA LEU A 76 -4.89 -5.27 -2.15
C LEU A 76 -4.84 -5.29 -0.62
N GLU A 77 -5.80 -5.97 0.00
CA GLU A 77 -5.74 -6.20 1.44
C GLU A 77 -4.89 -7.42 1.76
N GLN A 78 -3.92 -7.27 2.66
CA GLN A 78 -3.01 -8.36 3.07
C GLN A 78 -3.77 -9.63 3.53
N LYS A 79 -4.89 -9.45 4.24
CA LYS A 79 -5.75 -10.55 4.75
C LYS A 79 -6.61 -11.22 3.66
N ALA A 80 -6.84 -10.56 2.53
CA ALA A 80 -7.67 -11.06 1.45
C ALA A 80 -6.90 -11.90 0.41
N ILE A 81 -5.56 -11.86 0.43
CA ILE A 81 -4.71 -12.60 -0.52
C ILE A 81 -4.68 -14.09 -0.15
N ARG A 82 -5.56 -14.88 -0.79
CA ARG A 82 -5.67 -16.33 -0.56
C ARG A 82 -4.81 -17.18 -1.49
N ASN A 83 -4.49 -16.68 -2.69
CA ASN A 83 -3.68 -17.43 -3.65
C ASN A 83 -2.23 -17.51 -3.17
N ARG A 84 -1.76 -18.72 -2.86
CA ARG A 84 -0.42 -18.96 -2.31
C ARG A 84 0.71 -18.52 -3.23
N PHE A 85 0.54 -18.65 -4.55
CA PHE A 85 1.55 -18.24 -5.51
C PHE A 85 1.67 -16.71 -5.56
N LEU A 86 0.53 -16.01 -5.63
CA LEU A 86 0.49 -14.56 -5.58
C LEU A 86 1.07 -14.03 -4.26
N LYS A 87 0.62 -14.60 -3.13
CA LYS A 87 1.14 -14.23 -1.81
C LYS A 87 2.66 -14.39 -1.73
N SER A 88 3.18 -15.51 -2.21
CA SER A 88 4.63 -15.77 -2.19
C SER A 88 5.42 -14.84 -3.10
N GLU A 89 4.84 -14.40 -4.21
CA GLU A 89 5.46 -13.42 -5.10
C GLU A 89 5.51 -12.05 -4.41
N ILE A 90 4.38 -11.56 -3.93
CA ILE A 90 4.26 -10.31 -3.17
C ILE A 90 5.22 -10.31 -1.99
N ASP A 91 5.23 -11.36 -1.16
CA ASP A 91 6.08 -11.40 0.04
C ASP A 91 7.59 -11.35 -0.30
N ARG A 92 7.99 -11.80 -1.50
CA ARG A 92 9.39 -11.71 -1.96
C ARG A 92 9.74 -10.37 -2.57
N THR A 93 8.80 -9.68 -3.21
CA THR A 93 9.06 -8.48 -4.02
C THR A 93 8.55 -7.19 -3.39
N LYS A 94 7.78 -7.29 -2.31
CA LYS A 94 7.22 -6.13 -1.63
C LYS A 94 8.30 -5.29 -0.96
N VAL A 95 8.12 -3.98 -1.02
CA VAL A 95 8.97 -2.98 -0.39
C VAL A 95 8.10 -2.18 0.58
N ILE A 96 8.59 -1.95 1.79
CA ILE A 96 7.87 -1.15 2.78
C ILE A 96 7.78 0.30 2.31
N VAL A 97 6.56 0.84 2.28
CA VAL A 97 6.28 2.25 1.98
C VAL A 97 5.96 2.99 3.26
N TYR A 98 5.11 2.39 4.10
CA TYR A 98 4.78 2.86 5.43
C TYR A 98 4.63 1.66 6.34
N GLY A 99 5.06 1.78 7.59
CA GLY A 99 4.81 0.77 8.60
C GLY A 99 5.21 1.28 9.97
N LYS A 100 4.37 1.01 10.96
CA LYS A 100 4.76 1.16 12.35
C LYS A 100 5.67 -0.04 12.67
N SER A 101 6.98 0.13 12.52
CA SER A 101 7.94 -0.88 12.99
C SER A 101 7.62 -1.21 14.45
N ASN A 102 7.45 -2.49 14.77
CA ASN A 102 7.66 -2.95 16.15
C ASN A 102 9.14 -2.71 16.45
N ALA A 103 9.47 -1.55 17.00
CA ALA A 103 10.75 -1.26 17.61
C ALA A 103 10.90 -1.94 19.00
N ASP A 104 10.08 -2.96 19.29
CA ASP A 104 10.02 -3.68 20.58
C ASP A 104 10.39 -5.19 20.46
N LEU A 105 11.16 -5.56 19.42
CA LEU A 105 11.82 -6.87 19.36
C LEU A 105 13.29 -6.67 18.98
N ALA A 106 14.03 -6.03 19.89
CA ALA A 106 15.49 -6.07 20.00
C ALA A 106 15.86 -6.45 21.44
#